data_AF-A0A836VI51-F1
#
_entry.id   AF-A0A836VI51-F1
#
_cell.length_a   1.000
_cell.length_b   1.000
_cell.length_c   1.000
_cell.angle_alpha   90.00
_cell.angle_beta   90.00
_cell.angle_gamma   90.00
#
_symmetry.space_group_name_H-M   'P 1'
#
loop_
_entity.id
_entity.type
_entity.pdbx_description
1 polymer ?
#
loop_
_entity_poly.entity_id
_entity_poly.type
_entity_poly.pdbx_seq_one_letter_code
_entity_poly.pdbx_strand_id
1 'polypeptide(L)'
;MAKSDYEKLLKRIEKHLSKNSSSLDTRFELPPVDIMWEGQRTFFRNFAEFPKIMRRDPAKLLQYLSKEFAVPAERVGDSALFIGKREPDDFTRLLKIYVSDYIECPACKSPDTRIEKEKRIHFLICEACGAKSTIKGKYA
;
A
#
# COMPACT_ATOMS: atom_id res chain seq x y z
N MET A 1 15.52 -20.67 39.48
CA MET A 1 16.61 -20.11 38.64
C MET A 1 16.12 -19.41 37.37
N ALA A 2 15.03 -19.84 36.71
CA ALA A 2 14.59 -19.25 35.43
C ALA A 2 14.07 -17.77 35.47
N LYS A 3 13.63 -17.26 36.63
CA LYS A 3 13.02 -15.92 36.73
C LYS A 3 14.02 -14.76 36.55
N SER A 4 15.24 -14.91 37.09
CA SER A 4 16.26 -13.85 37.03
C SER A 4 16.85 -13.68 35.63
N ASP A 5 17.00 -14.77 34.87
CA ASP A 5 17.54 -14.70 33.51
C ASP A 5 16.51 -14.15 32.53
N TYR A 6 15.23 -14.45 32.73
CA TYR A 6 14.14 -13.83 31.98
C TYR A 6 14.14 -12.29 32.14
N GLU A 7 14.27 -11.78 33.38
CA GLU A 7 14.30 -10.34 33.65
C GLU A 7 15.53 -9.64 33.07
N LYS A 8 16.69 -10.31 33.03
CA LYS A 8 17.90 -9.78 32.39
C LYS A 8 17.75 -9.70 30.87
N LEU A 9 17.16 -10.72 30.25
CA LEU A 9 16.86 -10.73 28.82
C LEU A 9 15.81 -9.66 28.47
N LEU A 10 14.78 -9.50 29.29
CA LEU A 10 13.76 -8.47 29.12
C LEU A 10 14.35 -7.06 29.18
N LYS A 11 15.15 -6.74 30.21
CA LYS A 11 15.83 -5.44 30.34
C LYS A 11 16.80 -5.16 29.19
N ARG A 12 17.37 -6.19 28.57
CA ARG A 12 18.20 -6.05 27.37
C ARG A 12 17.35 -5.66 26.17
N ILE A 13 16.24 -6.35 25.95
CA ILE A 13 15.30 -6.05 24.86
C ILE A 13 14.72 -4.65 25.02
N GLU A 14 14.26 -4.26 26.21
CA GLU A 14 13.71 -2.92 26.48
C GLU A 14 14.72 -1.80 26.21
N LYS A 15 16.01 -2.01 26.52
CA LYS A 15 17.08 -1.05 26.19
C LYS A 15 17.30 -0.91 24.68
N HIS A 16 17.14 -2.00 23.93
CA HIS A 16 17.23 -2.00 22.46
C HIS A 16 15.93 -1.57 21.78
N LEU A 17 14.79 -1.67 22.47
CA LEU A 17 13.47 -1.17 22.06
C LEU A 17 13.34 0.35 22.29
N SER A 18 14.46 1.06 22.35
CA SER A 18 14.49 2.50 22.43
C SER A 18 14.40 3.08 21.01
N LYS A 19 13.27 3.77 20.74
CA LYS A 19 13.05 4.82 19.71
C LYS A 19 12.39 4.52 18.36
N ASN A 20 11.86 3.32 18.08
CA ASN A 20 11.21 3.08 16.76
C ASN A 20 9.72 2.71 16.79
N SER A 21 9.03 2.82 17.93
CA SER A 21 7.62 2.39 18.03
C SER A 21 6.58 3.52 17.99
N SER A 22 6.96 4.78 17.73
CA SER A 22 6.00 5.90 17.76
C SER A 22 6.30 7.06 16.80
N SER A 23 7.08 6.83 15.73
CA SER A 23 7.48 7.91 14.80
C SER A 23 7.52 7.50 13.32
N LEU A 24 6.68 6.54 12.89
CA LEU A 24 6.61 6.14 11.48
C LEU A 24 5.35 6.60 10.73
N ASP A 25 4.43 7.31 11.39
CA ASP A 25 3.07 7.50 10.83
C ASP A 25 2.79 8.91 10.26
N THR A 26 3.79 9.80 10.17
CA THR A 26 3.59 11.17 9.63
C THR A 26 4.07 11.37 8.19
N ARG A 27 4.63 10.34 7.54
CA ARG A 27 5.11 10.47 6.14
C ARG A 27 4.11 9.99 5.09
N PHE A 28 3.14 9.17 5.46
CA PHE A 28 2.25 8.50 4.51
C PHE A 28 0.82 9.01 4.67
N GLU A 29 0.58 10.24 4.25
CA GLU A 29 -0.77 10.77 4.10
C GLU A 29 -1.23 10.57 2.66
N LEU A 30 -2.33 9.84 2.49
CA LEU A 30 -3.00 9.71 1.20
C LEU A 30 -3.68 11.04 0.87
N PRO A 31 -3.39 11.66 -0.29
CA PRO A 31 -4.06 12.89 -0.68
C PRO A 31 -5.55 12.62 -0.90
N PRO A 32 -6.42 13.65 -0.78
CA PRO A 32 -7.83 13.50 -1.08
C PRO A 32 -8.03 13.08 -2.53
N VAL A 33 -8.97 12.17 -2.75
CA VAL A 33 -9.32 11.66 -4.08
C VAL A 33 -10.18 12.69 -4.81
N ASP A 34 -9.63 13.33 -5.84
CA ASP A 34 -10.39 14.24 -6.71
C ASP A 34 -11.01 13.48 -7.90
N ILE A 35 -12.35 13.48 -7.94
CA ILE A 35 -13.14 12.78 -8.94
C ILE A 35 -14.07 13.75 -9.64
N MET A 36 -14.09 13.64 -10.96
CA MET A 36 -15.00 14.36 -11.83
C MET A 36 -15.86 13.39 -12.62
N TRP A 37 -17.17 13.62 -12.67
CA TRP A 37 -18.08 12.81 -13.48
C TRP A 37 -18.40 13.53 -14.79
N GLU A 38 -18.28 12.82 -15.90
CA GLU A 38 -18.74 13.26 -17.21
C GLU A 38 -19.75 12.24 -17.74
N GLY A 39 -21.04 12.48 -17.47
CA GLY A 39 -22.12 11.56 -17.81
C GLY A 39 -21.96 10.19 -17.11
N GLN A 40 -21.66 9.16 -17.89
CA GLN A 40 -21.41 7.79 -17.41
C GLN A 40 -19.92 7.47 -17.26
N ARG A 41 -19.04 8.47 -17.29
CA ARG A 41 -17.60 8.30 -17.14
C ARG A 41 -17.12 8.97 -15.86
N THR A 42 -16.24 8.29 -15.14
CA THR A 42 -15.60 8.84 -13.93
C THR A 42 -14.14 9.11 -14.22
N PHE A 43 -13.73 10.37 -14.09
CA PHE A 43 -12.36 10.81 -14.21
C PHE A 43 -11.75 10.94 -12.83
N PHE A 44 -10.70 10.16 -12.58
CA PHE A 44 -9.87 10.29 -11.40
C PHE A 44 -8.69 11.22 -11.74
N ARG A 45 -8.81 12.49 -11.35
CA ARG A 45 -7.87 13.55 -11.75
C ARG A 45 -6.51 13.39 -11.08
N ASN A 46 -6.52 13.10 -9.78
CA ASN A 46 -5.31 12.99 -8.98
C ASN A 46 -4.62 11.61 -9.00
N PHE A 47 -4.85 10.81 -10.05
CA PHE A 47 -4.33 9.44 -10.09
C PHE A 47 -2.79 9.38 -10.10
N ALA A 48 -2.11 10.37 -10.69
CA ALA A 48 -0.66 10.37 -10.81
C ALA A 48 0.11 10.54 -9.48
N GLU A 49 -0.51 11.10 -8.43
CA GLU A 49 0.15 11.33 -7.14
C GLU A 49 0.21 10.07 -6.26
N PHE A 50 -0.86 9.27 -6.22
CA PHE A 50 -0.92 8.03 -5.43
C PHE A 50 0.25 7.06 -5.71
N PRO A 51 0.52 6.63 -6.96
CA PRO A 51 1.60 5.70 -7.25
C PRO A 51 2.98 6.31 -6.95
N LYS A 52 3.14 7.63 -7.02
CA LYS A 52 4.38 8.33 -6.64
C LYS A 52 4.63 8.26 -5.13
N ILE A 53 3.59 8.54 -4.33
CA ILE A 53 3.65 8.46 -2.86
C ILE A 53 3.88 7.01 -2.42
N MET A 54 3.18 6.07 -3.05
CA MET A 54 3.27 4.63 -2.78
C MET A 54 4.56 3.98 -3.31
N ARG A 55 5.36 4.68 -4.11
CA ARG A 55 6.53 4.14 -4.84
C ARG A 55 6.17 2.86 -5.62
N ARG A 56 5.04 2.87 -6.31
CA ARG A 56 4.52 1.73 -7.09
C ARG A 56 4.25 2.10 -8.53
N ASP A 57 4.25 1.08 -9.38
CA ASP A 57 3.95 1.24 -10.79
C ASP A 57 2.47 1.62 -10.99
N PRO A 58 2.16 2.71 -11.71
CA PRO A 58 0.81 3.16 -11.89
C PRO A 58 -0.07 2.20 -12.70
N ALA A 59 0.50 1.42 -13.61
CA ALA A 59 -0.27 0.46 -14.41
C ALA A 59 -0.81 -0.68 -13.55
N LYS A 60 -0.04 -1.11 -12.53
CA LYS A 60 -0.49 -2.12 -11.58
C LYS A 60 -1.62 -1.62 -10.68
N LEU A 61 -1.51 -0.38 -10.21
CA LEU A 61 -2.58 0.25 -9.43
C LEU A 61 -3.87 0.40 -10.26
N LEU A 62 -3.75 0.79 -11.53
CA LEU A 62 -4.89 0.86 -12.45
C LEU A 62 -5.51 -0.53 -12.71
N GLN A 63 -4.67 -1.56 -12.87
CA GLN A 63 -5.14 -2.93 -13.04
C GLN A 63 -5.87 -3.45 -11.79
N TYR A 64 -5.41 -3.07 -10.60
CA TYR A 64 -6.10 -3.37 -9.35
C TYR A 64 -7.49 -2.70 -9.33
N LEU A 65 -7.54 -1.37 -9.52
CA LEU A 65 -8.80 -0.62 -9.48
C LEU A 65 -9.81 -1.09 -10.54
N SER A 66 -9.38 -1.34 -11.77
CA SER A 66 -10.28 -1.83 -12.84
C SER A 66 -10.97 -3.15 -12.48
N LYS A 67 -10.28 -4.03 -11.75
CA LYS A 67 -10.85 -5.32 -11.35
C LYS A 67 -11.73 -5.23 -10.13
N GLU A 68 -11.36 -4.42 -9.14
CA GLU A 68 -12.21 -4.15 -7.98
C GLU A 68 -13.53 -3.49 -8.40
N PHE A 69 -13.49 -2.57 -9.37
CA PHE A 69 -14.68 -1.93 -9.91
C PHE A 69 -15.41 -2.74 -11.00
N ALA A 70 -14.85 -3.88 -11.43
CA ALA A 70 -15.32 -4.69 -12.55
C ALA A 70 -15.59 -3.85 -13.83
N VAL A 71 -14.73 -2.87 -14.08
CA VAL A 71 -14.92 -1.83 -15.10
C VAL A 71 -13.62 -1.63 -15.86
N PRO A 72 -13.67 -1.48 -17.20
CA PRO A 72 -12.49 -1.10 -17.97
C PRO A 72 -12.02 0.29 -17.52
N ALA A 73 -10.72 0.38 -17.21
CA ALA A 73 -10.06 1.62 -16.85
C ALA A 73 -8.95 1.93 -17.85
N GLU A 74 -8.82 3.20 -18.21
CA GLU A 74 -7.81 3.68 -19.15
C GLU A 74 -7.03 4.82 -18.53
N ARG A 75 -5.72 4.86 -18.80
CA ARG A 75 -4.89 5.97 -18.35
C ARG A 75 -4.92 7.08 -19.40
N VAL A 76 -5.40 8.25 -19.02
CA VAL A 76 -5.43 9.46 -19.86
C VAL A 76 -4.45 10.47 -19.27
N GLY A 77 -3.19 10.41 -19.69
CA GLY A 77 -2.12 11.28 -19.19
C GLY A 77 -1.86 11.07 -17.69
N ASP A 78 -2.20 12.07 -16.88
CA ASP A 78 -2.07 12.05 -15.41
C ASP A 78 -3.36 11.61 -14.68
N SER A 79 -4.47 11.48 -15.43
CA SER A 79 -5.75 11.04 -14.90
C SER A 79 -6.08 9.60 -15.31
N ALA A 80 -6.92 8.93 -14.52
CA ALA A 80 -7.47 7.63 -14.88
C ALA A 80 -8.96 7.75 -15.21
N LEU A 81 -9.36 7.19 -16.34
CA LEU A 81 -10.74 7.13 -16.81
C LEU A 81 -11.35 5.78 -16.45
N PHE A 82 -12.53 5.80 -15.83
CA PHE A 82 -13.32 4.61 -15.53
C PHE A 82 -14.69 4.72 -16.20
N ILE A 83 -15.18 3.61 -16.76
CA ILE A 83 -16.53 3.53 -17.35
C ILE A 83 -17.56 3.21 -16.26
N GLY A 84 -18.45 4.14 -15.98
CA GLY A 84 -19.48 4.06 -14.95
C GLY A 84 -19.34 5.18 -13.93
N LYS A 85 -20.44 5.48 -13.23
CA LYS A 85 -20.45 6.46 -12.13
C LYS A 85 -19.94 5.80 -10.84
N ARG A 86 -18.91 6.37 -10.21
CA ARG A 86 -18.32 5.86 -8.97
C ARG A 86 -18.11 6.98 -7.96
N GLU A 87 -18.39 6.70 -6.70
CA GLU A 87 -18.28 7.68 -5.63
C GLU A 87 -16.83 7.79 -5.12
N PRO A 88 -16.39 8.97 -4.67
CA PRO A 88 -15.04 9.15 -4.08
C PRO A 88 -14.76 8.28 -2.87
N ASP A 89 -15.79 7.93 -2.10
CA ASP A 89 -15.66 7.09 -0.92
C ASP A 89 -15.20 5.66 -1.30
N ASP A 90 -15.74 5.11 -2.39
CA ASP A 90 -15.34 3.79 -2.89
C ASP A 90 -13.86 3.72 -3.24
N PHE A 91 -13.34 4.77 -3.91
CA PHE A 91 -11.91 4.85 -4.23
C PHE A 91 -11.08 4.93 -2.96
N THR A 92 -11.49 5.75 -2.00
CA THR A 92 -10.79 5.90 -0.71
C THR A 92 -10.73 4.56 0.03
N ARG A 93 -11.83 3.81 0.06
CA ARG A 93 -11.91 2.48 0.67
C ARG A 93 -10.97 1.49 -0.01
N LEU A 94 -10.99 1.41 -1.34
CA LEU A 94 -10.13 0.49 -2.10
C LEU A 94 -8.65 0.84 -1.98
N LEU A 95 -8.30 2.13 -1.99
CA LEU A 95 -6.92 2.57 -1.81
C LEU A 95 -6.40 2.22 -0.41
N LYS A 96 -7.21 2.35 0.64
CA LYS A 96 -6.84 1.90 2.00
C LYS A 96 -6.57 0.39 2.04
N ILE A 97 -7.44 -0.41 1.44
CA ILE A 97 -7.24 -1.88 1.35
C ILE A 97 -5.95 -2.18 0.58
N TYR A 98 -5.70 -1.49 -0.53
CA TYR A 98 -4.48 -1.67 -1.31
C TYR A 98 -3.21 -1.36 -0.50
N VAL A 99 -3.23 -0.31 0.31
CA VAL A 99 -2.10 0.06 1.18
C VAL A 99 -1.84 -1.06 2.20
N SER A 100 -2.87 -1.51 2.91
CA SER A 100 -2.72 -2.55 3.93
C SER A 100 -2.26 -3.89 3.35
N ASP A 101 -2.67 -4.24 2.13
CA ASP A 101 -2.36 -5.55 1.52
C ASP A 101 -1.04 -5.58 0.72
N TYR A 102 -0.68 -4.49 0.04
CA TYR A 102 0.41 -4.47 -0.96
C TYR A 102 1.57 -3.52 -0.63
N ILE A 103 1.41 -2.67 0.39
CA ILE A 103 2.41 -1.66 0.77
C ILE A 103 2.88 -1.88 2.20
N GLU A 104 1.98 -2.11 3.14
CA GLU A 104 2.34 -2.34 4.54
C GLU A 104 3.00 -3.71 4.73
N CYS A 105 4.16 -3.71 5.39
CA CYS A 105 4.80 -4.95 5.80
C CYS A 105 4.03 -5.61 6.95
N PRO A 106 3.65 -6.90 6.87
CA PRO A 106 2.90 -7.57 7.94
C PRO A 106 3.70 -7.72 9.25
N ALA A 107 5.03 -7.59 9.20
CA ALA A 107 5.90 -7.75 10.37
C ALA A 107 6.13 -6.43 11.12
N CYS A 108 6.36 -5.32 10.39
CA CYS A 108 6.79 -4.05 10.99
C CYS A 108 5.88 -2.86 10.68
N LYS A 109 4.82 -3.04 9.89
CA LYS A 109 3.89 -1.99 9.42
C LYS A 109 4.56 -0.81 8.71
N SER A 110 5.82 -0.94 8.31
CA SER A 110 6.48 0.09 7.51
C SER A 110 5.90 0.09 6.09
N PRO A 111 5.63 1.27 5.49
CA PRO A 111 5.22 1.40 4.09
C PRO A 111 6.41 1.28 3.11
N ASP A 112 7.66 1.24 3.61
CA ASP A 112 8.86 1.05 2.79
C ASP A 112 9.00 -0.41 2.34
N THR A 113 8.33 -0.77 1.24
CA THR A 113 8.36 -2.12 0.67
C THR A 113 8.58 -2.13 -0.84
N ARG A 114 9.32 -3.12 -1.31
CA ARG A 114 9.60 -3.36 -2.73
C ARG A 114 8.96 -4.67 -3.19
N ILE A 115 8.41 -4.67 -4.40
CA ILE A 115 7.89 -5.90 -5.02
C ILE A 115 8.94 -6.48 -5.94
N GLU A 116 9.31 -7.72 -5.70
CA GLU A 116 10.14 -8.53 -6.58
C GLU A 116 9.36 -9.71 -7.13
N LYS A 117 9.52 -9.95 -8.43
CA LYS A 117 8.92 -11.11 -9.10
C LYS A 117 9.98 -12.19 -9.20
N GLU A 118 9.76 -13.29 -8.50
CA GLU A 118 10.61 -14.48 -8.60
C GLU A 118 9.81 -15.61 -9.26
N LYS A 119 10.21 -15.97 -10.49
CA LYS A 119 9.52 -16.94 -11.35
C LYS A 119 8.06 -16.52 -11.63
N ARG A 120 7.10 -17.19 -10.99
CA ARG A 120 5.63 -16.98 -11.14
C ARG A 120 5.00 -16.35 -9.91
N ILE A 121 5.78 -16.07 -8.87
CA ILE A 121 5.29 -15.60 -7.57
C ILE A 121 5.85 -14.20 -7.33
N HIS A 122 5.01 -13.33 -6.78
CA HIS A 122 5.40 -11.99 -6.39
C HIS A 122 5.70 -11.96 -4.89
N PHE A 123 6.83 -11.37 -4.53
CA PHE A 123 7.30 -11.22 -3.17
C PHE A 123 7.33 -9.75 -2.79
N LEU A 124 6.82 -9.45 -1.60
CA LEU A 124 6.99 -8.18 -0.93
C LEU A 124 8.24 -8.27 -0.04
N ILE A 125 9.22 -7.43 -0.29
CA ILE A 125 10.45 -7.34 0.50
C ILE A 125 10.40 -5.99 1.22
N CYS A 126 10.43 -6.01 2.54
CA CYS A 126 10.49 -4.79 3.33
C CYS A 126 11.95 -4.32 3.48
N GLU A 127 12.22 -3.06 3.15
CA GLU A 127 13.57 -2.48 3.28
C GLU A 127 13.90 -2.14 4.74
N ALA A 128 12.89 -1.94 5.59
CA ALA A 128 13.08 -1.62 7.00
C ALA A 128 13.41 -2.84 7.88
N CYS A 129 12.74 -3.98 7.65
CA CYS A 129 12.92 -5.20 8.47
C CYS A 129 13.50 -6.40 7.72
N GLY A 130 13.68 -6.32 6.40
CA GLY A 130 14.17 -7.43 5.58
C GLY A 130 13.20 -8.61 5.43
N ALA A 131 11.98 -8.51 5.95
CA ALA A 131 10.99 -9.57 5.83
C ALA A 131 10.60 -9.77 4.36
N LYS A 132 10.64 -11.03 3.91
CA LYS A 132 10.15 -11.48 2.60
C LYS A 132 8.80 -12.14 2.79
N SER A 133 7.74 -11.51 2.31
CA SER A 133 6.37 -12.00 2.38
C SER A 133 5.87 -12.33 0.99
N THR A 134 5.07 -13.40 0.85
CA THR A 134 4.41 -13.74 -0.41
C THR A 134 3.12 -12.94 -0.54
N ILE A 135 2.94 -12.24 -1.66
CA ILE A 135 1.68 -11.57 -1.95
C ILE A 135 0.76 -12.55 -2.67
N LYS A 136 -0.46 -12.73 -2.16
CA LYS A 136 -1.45 -13.66 -2.75
C LYS A 136 -2.24 -13.06 -3.92
N GLY A 137 -1.93 -11.84 -4.36
CA GLY A 137 -2.59 -11.13 -5.45
C GLY A 137 -1.80 -11.11 -6.76
N LYS A 138 -2.51 -11.13 -7.89
CA LYS A 138 -1.91 -10.96 -9.24
C LYS A 138 -1.46 -9.51 -9.54
N TYR A 139 -1.67 -8.57 -8.60
CA TYR A 139 -1.50 -7.13 -8.80
C TYR A 139 -0.27 -6.54 -8.10
N ALA A 140 0.66 -7.42 -7.74
CA ALA A 140 1.93 -7.05 -7.13
C ALA A 140 2.94 -6.56 -8.17
#